data_AF-A0A3M1PN24-F1
#
_entry.id   AF-A0A3M1PN24-F1
#
_cell.length_a   1.000
_cell.length_b   1.000
_cell.length_c   1.000
_cell.angle_alpha   90.00
_cell.angle_beta   90.00
_cell.angle_gamma   90.00
#
_symmetry.space_group_name_H-M   'P 1'
#
loop_
_entity.id
_entity.type
_entity.pdbx_description
1 polymer ?
#
loop_
_entity_poly.entity_id
_entity_poly.type
_entity_poly.pdbx_seq_one_letter_code
_entity_poly.pdbx_strand_id
1 'polypeptide(L)'
;MAQPAAIATLLQAAAAWRGEGGDRPSAQAMVSALLAAESAARQQKTPLAFEPLLGEWRLCFTTATRKARRRGIVLGPGFYMPGFVPAQIGFASDDPASNQGTISNQVKLGGLWLRFTGPCRFQPKKSLLAFDFTQVAVGLGEGRVLWQRTLREESVEDFVQRAIAKLPFFAFFQATPDFVAARGRGGGLALWVRAGASPLAARSARLAERQ
;
A
#
# COMPACT_ATOMS: atom_id res chain seq x y z
N MET A 1 -9.30 0.37 21.22
CA MET A 1 -9.51 1.36 20.14
C MET A 1 -8.18 1.98 19.81
N ALA A 2 -7.84 2.18 18.53
CA ALA A 2 -6.76 3.12 18.22
C ALA A 2 -7.06 4.42 18.95
N GLN A 3 -6.06 5.03 19.60
CA GLN A 3 -6.31 6.31 20.28
C GLN A 3 -6.94 7.25 19.24
N PRO A 4 -8.14 7.80 19.49
CA PRO A 4 -8.85 8.62 18.50
C PRO A 4 -7.96 9.72 17.89
N ALA A 5 -7.05 10.28 18.71
CA ALA A 5 -6.04 11.23 18.29
C ALA A 5 -5.05 10.70 17.22
N ALA A 6 -4.64 9.43 17.32
CA ALA A 6 -3.75 8.82 16.33
C ALA A 6 -4.44 8.68 14.98
N ILE A 7 -5.68 8.19 14.95
CA ILE A 7 -6.46 8.07 13.71
C ILE A 7 -6.75 9.46 13.12
N ALA A 8 -7.10 10.45 13.96
CA ALA A 8 -7.29 11.83 13.52
C ALA A 8 -6.03 12.39 12.84
N THR A 9 -4.85 12.12 13.38
CA THR A 9 -3.57 12.54 12.77
C THR A 9 -3.35 11.89 11.39
N LEU A 10 -3.65 10.59 11.27
CA LEU A 10 -3.52 9.88 9.98
C LEU A 10 -4.53 10.40 8.93
N LEU A 11 -5.77 10.69 9.35
CA LEU A 11 -6.80 11.30 8.50
C LEU A 11 -6.39 12.72 8.06
N GLN A 12 -5.88 13.55 8.97
CA GLN A 12 -5.36 14.87 8.65
C GLN A 12 -4.25 14.80 7.60
N ALA A 13 -3.31 13.85 7.75
CA ALA A 13 -2.27 13.63 6.75
C ALA A 13 -2.82 13.18 5.39
N ALA A 14 -3.86 12.32 5.39
CA ALA A 14 -4.51 11.89 4.16
C ALA A 14 -5.24 13.05 3.45
N ALA A 15 -5.98 13.88 4.18
CA ALA A 15 -6.66 15.06 3.65
C ALA A 15 -5.67 16.09 3.08
N ALA A 16 -4.61 16.42 3.84
CA ALA A 16 -3.55 17.32 3.38
C ALA A 16 -2.83 16.78 2.14
N TRP A 17 -2.67 15.46 2.02
CA TRP A 17 -2.09 14.81 0.84
C TRP A 17 -2.99 14.84 -0.40
N ARG A 18 -4.32 14.81 -0.21
CA ARG A 18 -5.31 14.96 -1.30
C ARG A 18 -5.49 16.42 -1.75
N GLY A 19 -4.95 17.38 -1.01
CA GLY A 19 -5.16 18.81 -1.28
C GLY A 19 -6.49 19.33 -0.75
N GLU A 20 -7.12 18.61 0.18
CA GLU A 20 -8.41 18.98 0.82
C GLU A 20 -8.24 20.07 1.90
N GLY A 21 -7.04 20.65 2.03
CA GLY A 21 -6.70 21.65 3.04
C GLY A 21 -6.12 21.06 4.33
N GLY A 22 -5.72 21.95 5.23
CA GLY A 22 -5.15 21.62 6.54
C GLY A 22 -3.62 21.48 6.54
N ASP A 23 -3.02 21.70 7.71
CA ASP A 23 -1.58 21.56 7.90
C ASP A 23 -1.17 20.10 7.87
N ARG A 24 -0.05 19.82 7.21
CA ARG A 24 0.56 18.50 7.21
C ARG A 24 1.17 18.22 8.59
N PRO A 25 0.81 17.10 9.25
CA PRO A 25 1.45 16.73 10.51
C PRO A 25 2.97 16.61 10.38
N SER A 26 3.70 16.88 11.45
CA SER A 26 5.15 16.68 11.44
C SER A 26 5.50 15.20 11.24
N ALA A 27 6.68 14.92 10.70
CA ALA A 27 7.13 13.54 10.53
C ALA A 27 7.17 12.76 11.86
N GLN A 28 7.48 13.43 12.97
CA GLN A 28 7.47 12.83 14.30
C GLN A 28 6.05 12.50 14.76
N ALA A 29 5.09 13.42 14.55
CA ALA A 29 3.69 13.16 14.86
C ALA A 29 3.13 11.99 14.04
N MET A 30 3.50 11.89 12.76
CA MET A 30 3.14 10.76 11.90
C MET A 30 3.68 9.43 12.41
N VAL A 31 4.97 9.37 12.77
CA VAL A 31 5.57 8.14 13.30
C VAL A 31 4.88 7.72 14.60
N SER A 32 4.66 8.66 15.53
CA SER A 32 3.95 8.39 16.78
C SER A 32 2.52 7.90 16.54
N ALA A 33 1.78 8.51 15.60
CA ALA A 33 0.42 8.12 15.26
C ALA A 33 0.36 6.71 14.63
N LEU A 34 1.27 6.39 13.71
CA LEU A 34 1.36 5.05 13.11
C LEU A 34 1.69 3.97 14.15
N LEU A 35 2.63 4.25 15.07
CA LEU A 35 2.98 3.33 16.16
C LEU A 35 1.81 3.13 17.14
N ALA A 36 1.11 4.21 17.50
CA ALA A 36 -0.06 4.13 18.37
C ALA A 36 -1.21 3.33 17.73
N ALA A 37 -1.49 3.56 16.44
CA ALA A 37 -2.48 2.80 15.68
C ALA A 37 -2.11 1.31 15.60
N GLU A 38 -0.86 0.98 15.28
CA GLU A 38 -0.38 -0.41 15.24
C GLU A 38 -0.51 -1.09 16.61
N SER A 39 -0.06 -0.43 17.68
CA SER A 39 -0.15 -0.98 19.05
C SER A 39 -1.60 -1.28 19.42
N ALA A 40 -2.51 -0.35 19.13
CA ALA A 40 -3.91 -0.53 19.44
C ALA A 40 -4.56 -1.65 18.62
N ALA A 41 -4.22 -1.80 17.34
CA ALA A 41 -4.71 -2.90 16.51
C ALA A 41 -4.26 -4.26 17.07
N ARG A 42 -3.00 -4.36 17.52
CA ARG A 42 -2.47 -5.57 18.18
C ARG A 42 -3.19 -5.90 19.48
N GLN A 43 -3.48 -4.90 20.31
CA GLN A 43 -4.20 -5.09 21.58
C GLN A 43 -5.64 -5.55 21.36
N GLN A 44 -6.34 -4.99 20.38
CA GLN A 44 -7.73 -5.33 20.09
C GLN A 44 -7.87 -6.65 19.32
N LYS A 45 -6.79 -7.13 18.69
CA LYS A 45 -6.79 -8.32 17.82
C LYS A 45 -7.92 -8.27 16.77
N THR A 46 -8.26 -7.07 16.30
CA THR A 46 -9.31 -6.87 15.31
C THR A 46 -8.87 -7.50 14.00
N PRO A 47 -9.54 -8.56 13.52
CA PRO A 47 -9.24 -9.12 12.22
C PRO A 47 -9.60 -8.08 11.15
N LEU A 48 -8.70 -7.86 10.21
CA LEU A 48 -8.96 -7.04 9.03
C LEU A 48 -9.44 -7.95 7.91
N ALA A 49 -10.36 -7.48 7.07
CA ALA A 49 -10.82 -8.18 5.88
C ALA A 49 -9.99 -7.75 4.65
N PHE A 50 -10.06 -8.49 3.55
CA PHE A 50 -9.27 -8.18 2.35
C PHE A 50 -9.89 -7.05 1.51
N GLU A 51 -11.22 -7.03 1.46
CA GLU A 51 -12.04 -6.13 0.65
C GLU A 51 -11.69 -4.64 0.85
N PRO A 52 -11.46 -4.13 2.08
CA PRO A 52 -11.09 -2.74 2.29
C PRO A 52 -9.72 -2.36 1.69
N LEU A 53 -8.87 -3.34 1.40
CA LEU A 53 -7.56 -3.11 0.78
C LEU A 53 -7.64 -2.99 -0.74
N LEU A 54 -8.75 -3.43 -1.36
CA LEU A 54 -8.88 -3.43 -2.81
C LEU A 54 -8.91 -2.01 -3.40
N GLY A 55 -8.29 -1.86 -4.56
CA GLY A 55 -8.13 -0.60 -5.27
C GLY A 55 -6.70 -0.08 -5.25
N GLU A 56 -6.54 1.17 -5.67
CA GLU A 56 -5.25 1.83 -5.87
C GLU A 56 -4.98 2.82 -4.74
N TRP A 57 -3.74 2.83 -4.26
CA TRP A 57 -3.30 3.64 -3.14
C TRP A 57 -1.99 4.35 -3.46
N ARG A 58 -1.89 5.64 -3.14
CA ARG A 58 -0.69 6.45 -3.31
C ARG A 58 0.08 6.50 -2.00
N LEU A 59 1.37 6.20 -2.03
CA LEU A 59 2.22 6.33 -0.86
C LEU A 59 2.31 7.80 -0.45
N CYS A 60 1.90 8.08 0.79
CA CYS A 60 1.91 9.42 1.37
C CYS A 60 3.10 9.60 2.31
N PHE A 61 3.29 8.65 3.23
CA PHE A 61 4.33 8.71 4.24
C PHE A 61 4.96 7.34 4.44
N THR A 62 6.28 7.29 4.66
CA THR A 62 6.99 6.06 4.97
C THR A 62 8.14 6.30 5.93
N THR A 63 8.53 5.28 6.69
CA THR A 63 9.73 5.31 7.52
C THR A 63 10.84 4.44 6.94
N ALA A 64 12.05 4.98 6.95
CA ALA A 64 13.24 4.16 6.74
C ALA A 64 13.50 3.31 7.99
N THR A 65 14.14 2.16 7.84
CA THR A 65 14.70 1.44 8.98
C THR A 65 16.21 1.39 8.89
N ARG A 66 16.88 1.44 10.04
CA ARG A 66 18.32 1.20 10.16
C ARG A 66 18.53 -0.06 10.97
N LYS A 67 19.31 -0.99 10.45
CA LYS A 67 19.79 -2.14 11.22
C LYS A 67 20.78 -1.63 12.27
N ALA A 68 20.40 -1.64 13.55
CA ALA A 68 21.31 -1.31 14.62
C ALA A 68 22.15 -2.56 14.93
N ARG A 69 23.48 -2.41 14.88
CA ARG A 69 24.50 -3.48 14.97
C ARG A 69 24.36 -4.39 16.22
N ARG A 70 23.60 -3.98 17.25
CA ARG A 70 23.40 -4.72 18.51
C ARG A 70 21.95 -4.75 19.06
N ARG A 71 20.97 -4.09 18.44
CA ARG A 71 19.59 -3.96 19.00
C ARG A 71 18.45 -4.28 18.01
N GLY A 72 18.75 -5.00 16.92
CA GLY A 72 17.75 -5.33 15.90
C GLY A 72 17.44 -4.18 14.95
N ILE A 73 16.24 -4.18 14.35
CA ILE A 73 15.80 -3.15 13.40
C ILE A 73 15.27 -1.94 14.18
N VAL A 74 15.91 -0.79 14.00
CA VAL A 74 15.46 0.48 14.59
C VAL A 74 14.70 1.29 13.53
N LEU A 75 13.56 1.83 13.91
CA LEU A 75 12.78 2.73 13.06
C LEU A 75 13.54 4.06 12.90
N GLY A 76 13.88 4.40 11.67
CA GLY A 76 14.50 5.68 11.32
C GLY A 76 13.47 6.80 11.20
N PRO A 77 13.92 8.02 10.87
CA PRO A 77 13.02 9.13 10.62
C PRO A 77 12.08 8.80 9.45
N GLY A 78 10.83 9.22 9.57
CA GLY A 78 9.86 9.14 8.50
C GLY A 78 9.94 10.33 7.56
N PHE A 79 9.48 10.15 6.33
CA PHE A 79 9.42 11.20 5.32
C PHE A 79 8.15 11.06 4.48
N TYR A 80 7.69 12.21 3.97
CA TYR A 80 6.61 12.26 3.01
C TYR A 80 7.14 11.98 1.62
N MET A 81 6.38 11.22 0.83
CA MET A 81 6.75 11.02 -0.56
C MET A 81 6.70 12.35 -1.33
N PRO A 82 7.62 12.60 -2.27
CA PRO A 82 7.52 13.77 -3.13
C PRO A 82 6.38 13.61 -4.13
N GLY A 83 5.59 14.66 -4.35
CA GLY A 83 4.44 14.61 -5.28
C GLY A 83 4.81 14.33 -6.74
N PHE A 84 6.07 14.56 -7.13
CA PHE A 84 6.58 14.37 -8.49
C PHE A 84 7.06 12.94 -8.80
N VAL A 85 7.21 12.08 -7.79
CA VAL A 85 7.48 10.64 -7.97
C VAL A 85 6.38 9.84 -7.27
N PRO A 86 5.15 9.81 -7.80
CA PRO A 86 4.07 9.10 -7.15
C PRO A 86 4.37 7.59 -7.18
N ALA A 87 4.58 7.04 -5.99
CA ALA A 87 4.57 5.60 -5.76
C ALA A 87 3.13 5.16 -5.47
N GLN A 88 2.68 4.14 -6.17
CA GLN A 88 1.34 3.58 -6.10
C GLN A 88 1.43 2.10 -5.78
N ILE A 89 0.48 1.62 -4.98
CA ILE A 89 0.28 0.20 -4.72
C ILE A 89 -1.19 -0.13 -4.99
N GLY A 90 -1.44 -1.21 -5.70
CA GLY A 90 -2.77 -1.65 -6.06
C GLY A 90 -3.04 -3.08 -5.61
N PHE A 91 -4.28 -3.36 -5.26
CA PHE A 91 -4.75 -4.70 -4.95
C PHE A 91 -6.05 -4.96 -5.72
N ALA A 92 -6.08 -6.07 -6.46
CA ALA A 92 -7.23 -6.48 -7.26
C ALA A 92 -7.55 -7.95 -6.99
N SER A 93 -8.83 -8.30 -7.07
CA SER A 93 -9.32 -9.66 -6.84
C SER A 93 -10.66 -9.85 -7.53
N ASP A 94 -10.81 -10.97 -8.24
CA ASP A 94 -12.08 -11.37 -8.86
C ASP A 94 -13.01 -12.06 -7.85
N ASP A 95 -12.43 -12.69 -6.82
CA ASP A 95 -13.15 -13.27 -5.68
C ASP A 95 -12.53 -12.83 -4.35
N PRO A 96 -12.95 -11.67 -3.79
CA PRO A 96 -12.38 -11.16 -2.54
C PRO A 96 -12.50 -12.13 -1.34
N ALA A 97 -13.53 -13.00 -1.33
CA ALA A 97 -13.75 -13.96 -0.25
C ALA A 97 -12.65 -15.03 -0.20
N SER A 98 -11.99 -15.31 -1.34
CA SER A 98 -10.82 -16.20 -1.41
C SER A 98 -9.60 -15.65 -0.66
N ASN A 99 -9.60 -14.36 -0.31
CA ASN A 99 -8.45 -13.62 0.24
C ASN A 99 -7.19 -13.71 -0.66
N GLN A 100 -7.37 -13.90 -1.95
CA GLN A 100 -6.30 -13.99 -2.94
C GLN A 100 -6.53 -12.95 -4.03
N GLY A 101 -5.47 -12.55 -4.72
CA GLY A 101 -5.59 -11.55 -5.77
C GLY A 101 -4.25 -11.22 -6.40
N THR A 102 -4.20 -10.04 -7.03
CA THR A 102 -3.00 -9.49 -7.64
C THR A 102 -2.59 -8.21 -6.90
N ILE A 103 -1.29 -8.10 -6.63
CA ILE A 103 -0.67 -6.85 -6.19
C ILE A 103 -0.04 -6.13 -7.38
N SER A 104 -0.11 -4.81 -7.38
CA SER A 104 0.68 -3.95 -8.25
C SER A 104 1.50 -2.97 -7.40
N ASN A 105 2.74 -2.70 -7.79
CA ASN A 105 3.54 -1.62 -7.22
C ASN A 105 4.15 -0.82 -8.36
N GLN A 106 3.80 0.46 -8.45
CA GLN A 106 4.13 1.32 -9.57
C GLN A 106 4.78 2.60 -9.10
N VAL A 107 5.83 3.04 -9.80
CA VAL A 107 6.43 4.35 -9.64
C VAL A 107 6.36 5.09 -10.96
N LYS A 108 6.00 6.38 -10.92
CA LYS A 108 6.03 7.25 -12.11
C LYS A 108 7.10 8.31 -11.97
N LEU A 109 7.79 8.60 -13.05
CA LEU A 109 8.75 9.70 -13.17
C LEU A 109 8.52 10.40 -14.51
N GLY A 110 7.91 11.58 -14.46
CA GLY A 110 7.43 12.28 -15.66
C GLY A 110 6.42 11.41 -16.42
N GLY A 111 6.64 11.22 -17.72
CA GLY A 111 5.80 10.35 -18.55
C GLY A 111 6.09 8.85 -18.38
N LEU A 112 7.21 8.47 -17.74
CA LEU A 112 7.62 7.06 -17.62
C LEU A 112 6.99 6.44 -16.37
N TRP A 113 6.58 5.18 -16.46
CA TRP A 113 6.19 4.38 -15.32
C TRP A 113 6.93 3.04 -15.32
N LEU A 114 7.27 2.57 -14.12
CA LEU A 114 7.78 1.23 -13.85
C LEU A 114 6.78 0.55 -12.91
N ARG A 115 6.34 -0.65 -13.25
CA ARG A 115 5.32 -1.39 -12.50
C ARG A 115 5.75 -2.84 -12.31
N PHE A 116 5.64 -3.30 -11.07
CA PHE A 116 5.76 -4.70 -10.70
C PHE A 116 4.38 -5.27 -10.40
N THR A 117 4.11 -6.48 -10.86
CA THR A 117 2.85 -7.19 -10.58
C THR A 117 3.11 -8.64 -10.21
N GLY A 118 2.15 -9.23 -9.51
CA GLY A 118 2.14 -10.66 -9.22
C GLY A 118 1.10 -11.03 -8.17
N PRO A 119 1.03 -12.31 -7.78
CA PRO A 119 -0.01 -12.79 -6.88
C PRO A 119 0.16 -12.24 -5.47
N CYS A 120 -0.96 -12.06 -4.77
CA CYS A 120 -1.00 -11.78 -3.35
C CYS A 120 -2.03 -12.64 -2.64
N ARG A 121 -1.79 -12.91 -1.36
CA ARG A 121 -2.70 -13.61 -0.47
C ARG A 121 -2.75 -12.92 0.88
N PHE A 122 -3.96 -12.66 1.34
CA PHE A 122 -4.24 -12.05 2.62
C PHE A 122 -4.60 -13.10 3.68
N GLN A 123 -4.13 -12.89 4.91
CA GLN A 123 -4.47 -13.69 6.09
C GLN A 123 -5.21 -12.81 7.10
N PRO A 124 -6.55 -12.79 7.09
CA PRO A 124 -7.37 -11.93 7.95
C PRO A 124 -7.00 -11.99 9.43
N LYS A 125 -6.78 -13.21 9.95
CA LYS A 125 -6.43 -13.45 11.36
C LYS A 125 -5.14 -12.75 11.81
N LYS A 126 -4.20 -12.52 10.88
CA LYS A 126 -2.92 -11.86 11.17
C LYS A 126 -2.82 -10.47 10.54
N SER A 127 -3.84 -10.06 9.76
CA SER A 127 -3.81 -8.88 8.89
C SER A 127 -2.54 -8.82 8.03
N LEU A 128 -2.08 -9.98 7.54
CA LEU A 128 -0.87 -10.12 6.75
C LEU A 128 -1.21 -10.33 5.28
N LEU A 129 -0.70 -9.46 4.41
CA LEU A 129 -0.74 -9.63 2.96
C LEU A 129 0.64 -10.10 2.50
N ALA A 130 0.75 -11.36 2.10
CA ALA A 130 1.94 -11.86 1.42
C ALA A 130 1.78 -11.67 -0.09
N PHE A 131 2.89 -11.50 -0.78
CA PHE A 131 2.89 -11.32 -2.22
C PHE A 131 4.17 -11.85 -2.85
N ASP A 132 4.17 -12.00 -4.16
CA ASP A 132 5.38 -12.19 -4.95
C ASP A 132 5.26 -11.38 -6.25
N PHE A 133 6.32 -10.69 -6.65
CA PHE A 133 6.34 -9.99 -7.94
C PHE A 133 6.94 -10.93 -8.99
N THR A 134 6.10 -11.36 -9.93
CA THR A 134 6.46 -12.28 -11.00
C THR A 134 6.64 -11.58 -12.33
N GLN A 135 6.18 -10.32 -12.46
CA GLN A 135 6.27 -9.54 -13.69
C GLN A 135 6.76 -8.13 -13.40
N VAL A 136 7.48 -7.57 -14.37
CA VAL A 136 7.88 -6.17 -14.42
C VAL A 136 7.50 -5.60 -15.78
N ALA A 137 7.00 -4.37 -15.79
CA ALA A 137 6.71 -3.64 -17.01
C ALA A 137 7.18 -2.18 -16.89
N VAL A 138 7.65 -1.64 -18.00
CA VAL A 138 7.96 -0.23 -18.19
C VAL A 138 7.05 0.30 -19.27
N GLY A 139 6.55 1.51 -19.08
CA GLY A 139 5.76 2.16 -20.10
C GLY A 139 5.71 3.67 -19.98
N LEU A 140 4.95 4.28 -20.90
CA LEU A 140 4.91 5.71 -21.11
C LEU A 140 3.47 6.21 -21.13
N GLY A 141 3.26 7.43 -20.61
CA GLY A 141 1.98 8.10 -20.55
C GLY A 141 0.95 7.34 -19.73
N GLU A 142 -0.28 7.30 -20.22
CA GLU A 142 -1.46 6.83 -19.48
C GLU A 142 -1.65 5.31 -19.51
N GLY A 143 -0.86 4.57 -20.29
CA GLY A 143 -1.01 3.11 -20.33
C GLY A 143 -0.18 2.38 -21.38
N ARG A 144 0.64 3.06 -22.18
CA ARG A 144 1.43 2.40 -23.22
C ARG A 144 2.56 1.60 -22.58
N VAL A 145 2.46 0.28 -22.61
CA VAL A 145 3.55 -0.62 -22.23
C VAL A 145 4.63 -0.53 -23.32
N LEU A 146 5.85 -0.18 -22.94
CA LEU A 146 7.01 -0.17 -23.84
C LEU A 146 7.79 -1.48 -23.76
N TRP A 147 7.84 -2.07 -22.57
CA TRP A 147 8.57 -3.28 -22.30
C TRP A 147 7.93 -4.03 -21.13
N GLN A 148 7.91 -5.36 -21.21
CA GLN A 148 7.44 -6.23 -20.14
C GLN A 148 8.31 -7.48 -20.10
N ARG A 149 8.54 -7.98 -18.89
CA ARG A 149 9.27 -9.22 -18.65
C ARG A 149 8.70 -9.99 -17.48
N THR A 150 8.60 -11.29 -17.66
CA THR A 150 8.38 -12.25 -16.58
C THR A 150 9.69 -12.45 -15.82
N LEU A 151 9.68 -12.13 -14.52
CA LEU A 151 10.79 -12.31 -13.59
C LEU A 151 10.89 -13.75 -13.08
N ARG A 152 9.73 -14.38 -12.86
CA ARG A 152 9.57 -15.76 -12.42
C ARG A 152 8.35 -16.38 -13.08
N GLU A 153 8.54 -17.57 -13.63
CA GLU A 153 7.47 -18.44 -14.06
C GLU A 153 7.10 -19.32 -12.86
N GLU A 154 6.10 -18.88 -12.10
CA GLU A 154 5.60 -19.61 -10.93
C GLU A 154 4.08 -19.62 -11.02
N SER A 155 3.47 -20.79 -10.80
CA SER A 155 2.02 -20.91 -10.83
C SER A 155 1.39 -20.23 -9.61
N VAL A 156 0.12 -19.86 -9.72
CA VAL A 156 -0.62 -19.28 -8.58
C VAL A 156 -0.74 -20.33 -7.47
N GLU A 157 -0.89 -21.60 -7.85
CA GLU A 157 -0.99 -22.75 -6.96
C GLU A 157 0.28 -22.92 -6.11
N ASP A 158 1.46 -22.82 -6.74
CA ASP A 158 2.75 -22.87 -6.04
C ASP A 158 2.88 -21.72 -5.03
N PHE A 159 2.49 -20.50 -5.43
CA PHE A 159 2.51 -19.34 -4.56
C PHE A 159 1.59 -19.53 -3.33
N VAL A 160 0.38 -20.05 -3.52
CA VAL A 160 -0.59 -20.28 -2.44
C VAL A 160 -0.06 -21.32 -1.44
N GLN A 161 0.67 -22.34 -1.89
CA GLN A 161 1.22 -23.35 -0.99
C GLN A 161 2.45 -22.87 -0.20
N ARG A 162 3.13 -21.82 -0.65
CA ARG A 162 4.31 -21.29 0.03
C ARG A 162 4.00 -20.73 1.42
N ALA A 163 4.92 -21.01 2.35
CA ALA A 163 4.86 -20.45 3.69
C ALA A 163 5.09 -18.92 3.65
N ILE A 164 4.13 -18.15 4.21
CA ILE A 164 4.21 -16.67 4.28
C ILE A 164 5.52 -16.16 4.91
N ALA A 165 6.11 -16.91 5.83
CA ALA A 165 7.39 -16.54 6.46
C ALA A 165 8.54 -16.36 5.44
N LYS A 166 8.45 -17.01 4.27
CA LYS A 166 9.43 -16.92 3.17
C LYS A 166 9.07 -15.86 2.13
N LEU A 167 7.86 -15.29 2.20
CA LEU A 167 7.38 -14.29 1.25
C LEU A 167 7.63 -12.87 1.79
N PRO A 168 7.79 -11.87 0.91
CA PRO A 168 7.60 -10.49 1.31
C PRO A 168 6.13 -10.29 1.73
N PHE A 169 5.92 -9.42 2.71
CA PHE A 169 4.59 -9.18 3.25
C PHE A 169 4.44 -7.75 3.79
N PHE A 170 3.18 -7.34 3.89
CA PHE A 170 2.72 -6.20 4.66
C PHE A 170 1.83 -6.67 5.81
N ALA A 171 2.11 -6.19 7.03
CA ALA A 171 1.25 -6.33 8.18
C ALA A 171 0.38 -5.09 8.30
N PHE A 172 -0.84 -5.16 7.77
CA PHE A 172 -1.81 -4.09 7.87
C PHE A 172 -2.34 -3.98 9.29
N PHE A 173 -2.54 -2.75 9.76
CA PHE A 173 -3.11 -2.49 11.07
C PHE A 173 -4.21 -1.43 11.04
N GLN A 174 -4.42 -0.79 9.89
CA GLN A 174 -5.55 0.09 9.64
C GLN A 174 -5.90 0.05 8.15
N ALA A 175 -7.19 -0.08 7.84
CA ALA A 175 -7.73 0.23 6.53
C ALA A 175 -9.02 1.03 6.71
N THR A 176 -9.18 2.09 5.92
CA THR A 176 -10.36 2.93 5.83
C THR A 176 -10.62 3.22 4.34
N PRO A 177 -11.77 3.80 3.99
CA PRO A 177 -11.98 4.27 2.62
C PRO A 177 -10.90 5.26 2.13
N ASP A 178 -10.33 6.05 3.04
CA ASP A 178 -9.39 7.13 2.70
C ASP A 178 -7.92 6.70 2.72
N PHE A 179 -7.55 5.77 3.58
CA PHE A 179 -6.15 5.35 3.72
C PHE A 179 -5.99 3.91 4.21
N VAL A 180 -4.82 3.36 3.95
CA VAL A 180 -4.34 2.11 4.55
C VAL A 180 -2.99 2.35 5.21
N ALA A 181 -2.74 1.66 6.32
CA ALA A 181 -1.49 1.72 7.03
C ALA A 181 -0.97 0.31 7.33
N ALA A 182 0.32 0.09 7.05
CA ALA A 182 0.96 -1.20 7.23
C ALA A 182 2.41 -1.10 7.65
N ARG A 183 2.91 -2.19 8.23
CA ARG A 183 4.33 -2.42 8.46
C ARG A 183 4.87 -3.40 7.42
N GLY A 184 5.93 -3.03 6.73
CA GLY A 184 6.65 -3.94 5.83
C GLY A 184 7.55 -4.92 6.59
N ARG A 185 7.95 -6.02 5.94
CA ARG A 185 8.89 -7.01 6.50
C ARG A 185 10.19 -6.38 7.06
N GLY A 186 10.70 -5.33 6.41
CA GLY A 186 11.90 -4.60 6.85
C GLY A 186 11.70 -3.72 8.09
N GLY A 187 10.51 -3.72 8.69
CA GLY A 187 10.16 -2.96 9.89
C GLY A 187 9.72 -1.52 9.62
N GLY A 188 9.73 -1.04 8.38
CA GLY A 188 9.24 0.29 8.03
C GLY A 188 7.71 0.37 8.17
N LEU A 189 7.21 1.54 8.54
CA LEU A 189 5.79 1.88 8.58
C LEU A 189 5.47 2.71 7.36
N ALA A 190 4.27 2.51 6.80
CA ALA A 190 3.82 3.27 5.66
C ALA A 190 2.33 3.62 5.80
N LEU A 191 1.99 4.80 5.26
CA LEU A 191 0.64 5.27 5.05
C LEU A 191 0.44 5.46 3.54
N TRP A 192 -0.55 4.78 2.99
CA TRP A 192 -1.02 5.05 1.64
C TRP A 192 -2.42 5.65 1.68
N VAL A 193 -2.65 6.64 0.84
CA VAL A 193 -3.93 7.35 0.71
C VAL A 193 -4.60 6.83 -0.56
N ARG A 194 -5.91 6.63 -0.53
CA ARG A 194 -6.65 6.13 -1.69
C ARG A 194 -6.35 7.03 -2.88
N ALA A 195 -5.91 6.43 -3.97
CA ALA A 195 -5.83 7.14 -5.23
C ALA A 195 -7.29 7.47 -5.59
N GLY A 196 -7.66 8.75 -5.58
CA GLY A 196 -8.90 9.16 -6.22
C GLY A 196 -8.92 8.57 -7.62
N ALA A 197 -10.09 8.09 -8.08
CA ALA A 197 -10.25 7.64 -9.45
C ALA A 197 -9.51 8.63 -10.34
N SER A 198 -8.48 8.16 -11.05
CA SER A 198 -7.69 9.04 -11.92
C SER A 198 -8.68 9.93 -12.67
N PRO A 199 -8.54 11.26 -12.71
CA PRO A 199 -9.45 12.12 -13.47
C PRO A 199 -9.60 11.67 -14.93
N LEU A 200 -8.66 10.88 -15.43
CA LEU A 200 -8.70 10.20 -16.72
C LEU A 200 -9.59 8.96 -16.77
N ALA A 201 -9.65 8.13 -15.72
CA ALA A 201 -10.54 6.97 -15.65
C ALA A 201 -12.02 7.38 -15.56
N ALA A 202 -12.30 8.51 -14.88
CA ALA A 202 -13.65 9.08 -14.78
C ALA A 202 -14.17 9.71 -16.09
N ARG A 203 -13.28 9.99 -17.07
CA ARG A 203 -13.66 10.50 -18.40
C ARG A 203 -13.96 9.35 -19.38
N SER A 204 -13.26 8.22 -19.28
CA SER A 204 -13.52 7.04 -20.10
C SER A 204 -14.87 6.37 -19.75
N ALA A 205 -15.27 6.37 -18.48
CA ALA A 205 -16.57 5.83 -18.06
C ALA A 205 -17.75 6.68 -18.60
N ARG A 206 -17.64 8.01 -18.60
CA ARG A 206 -18.71 8.92 -19.09
C ARG A 206 -18.86 8.96 -20.61
N LEU A 207 -17.90 8.41 -21.36
CA LEU A 207 -17.98 8.27 -22.82
C LEU A 207 -18.57 6.91 -23.23
N ALA A 208 -18.46 5.89 -22.38
CA ALA A 208 -19.08 4.58 -22.60
C ALA A 208 -20.59 4.56 -22.26
N GLU A 209 -21.06 5.46 -21.39
CA GLU A 209 -22.49 5.61 -21.04
C GLU A 209 -23.27 6.55 -21.99
N ARG A 210 -22.65 6.99 -23.10
CA ARG A 210 -23.26 7.86 -24.12
C ARG A 210 -23.33 7.22 -25.51
N GLN A 211 -23.15 5.91 -25.61
CA GLN A 211 -23.46 5.09 -26.79
C GLN A 211 -24.53 4.08 -26.41
#